data_AF-A0A1I0QV14-F1
#
_entry.id   AF-A0A1I0QV14-F1
#
_cell.length_a   1.000
_cell.length_b   1.000
_cell.length_c   1.000
_cell.angle_alpha   90.00
_cell.angle_beta   90.00
_cell.angle_gamma   90.00
#
_symmetry.space_group_name_H-M   'P 1'
#
loop_
_entity.id
_entity.type
_entity.pdbx_description
1 polymer ?
#
loop_
_entity_poly.entity_id
_entity_poly.type
_entity_poly.pdbx_seq_one_letter_code
_entity_poly.pdbx_strand_id
1 'polypeptide(L)'
;MKKILFCLLIGTSFISQSCINDNEDPVAVAPSDGARVDPDVGGATQPNQVWFDLSANAEILTKRTDWDLAFYSGSAFKVVLNSSIMMAAGKIPDATNIDMVTESNLTSLKNQVQVANFNPANEIYIDDVNGNFPAGYTAIGEIKANDAENAVYLVNMGKEIYTGSVPTGSVATGGDSRGWMKVQIVRTTDGGYKVKYAELGATTHKELTIAKNTAYNYSFVSLKNNKEVFIQPEKKKWDICFTVFTNIIAGAGSYIYADFVTTNNVAGVGAYEVLVTSGSGVEAYNNFKTSDIDQSKFVYNDQRVIGANWRNPVGTNGLEVYGDRFYIIKDPEGFYFKLRFTRLTNTAGERGRPQFEYKPL
;
A
#
# COMPACT_ATOMS: atom_id res chain seq x y z
N MET A 1 61.78 31.86 -39.61
CA MET A 1 61.18 31.20 -40.80
C MET A 1 60.66 29.84 -40.35
N LYS A 2 59.35 29.71 -40.07
CA LYS A 2 58.36 28.90 -40.84
C LYS A 2 58.76 27.45 -41.13
N LYS A 3 57.94 26.51 -40.62
CA LYS A 3 57.33 25.27 -41.21
C LYS A 3 57.17 24.23 -40.08
N ILE A 4 55.99 24.01 -39.46
CA ILE A 4 54.76 23.29 -39.92
C ILE A 4 55.04 21.92 -40.56
N LEU A 5 54.73 20.85 -39.82
CA LEU A 5 54.23 19.53 -40.27
C LEU A 5 53.84 18.75 -38.98
N PHE A 6 52.61 18.72 -38.48
CA PHE A 6 51.41 17.94 -38.88
C PHE A 6 51.67 16.47 -39.24
N CYS A 7 51.44 15.56 -38.27
CA CYS A 7 50.98 14.19 -38.53
C CYS A 7 50.11 13.71 -37.34
N LEU A 8 48.96 13.16 -37.72
CA LEU A 8 47.77 12.79 -36.97
C LEU A 8 47.86 11.43 -36.24
N LEU A 9 46.94 11.28 -35.26
CA LEU A 9 46.20 10.07 -34.85
C LEU A 9 47.01 8.95 -34.14
N ILE A 10 46.54 8.26 -33.10
CA ILE A 10 45.20 7.71 -32.83
C ILE A 10 44.94 7.70 -31.31
N GLY A 11 43.74 8.14 -30.90
CA GLY A 11 43.27 8.08 -29.53
C GLY A 11 42.86 6.67 -29.12
N THR A 12 43.32 6.24 -27.95
CA THR A 12 42.81 5.07 -27.24
C THR A 12 41.60 5.47 -26.41
N SER A 13 40.41 5.41 -27.01
CA SER A 13 39.16 5.27 -26.26
C SER A 13 39.13 3.87 -25.64
N PHE A 14 39.22 3.80 -24.32
CA PHE A 14 38.83 2.60 -23.58
C PHE A 14 37.31 2.49 -23.64
N ILE A 15 36.82 1.75 -24.64
CA ILE A 15 35.44 1.27 -24.68
C ILE A 15 35.40 0.07 -23.73
N SER A 16 34.93 0.27 -22.49
CA SER A 16 34.54 -0.86 -21.66
C SER A 16 33.29 -1.47 -22.30
N GLN A 17 33.49 -2.50 -23.12
CA GLN A 17 32.43 -3.43 -23.46
C GLN A 17 32.05 -4.17 -22.19
N SER A 18 30.99 -3.68 -21.55
CA SER A 18 30.23 -4.46 -20.60
C SER A 18 29.75 -5.71 -21.35
N CYS A 19 30.30 -6.87 -21.01
CA CYS A 19 29.69 -8.15 -21.32
C CYS A 19 28.37 -8.23 -20.53
N ILE A 20 27.32 -7.60 -21.05
CA ILE A 20 25.96 -8.03 -20.74
C ILE A 20 25.83 -9.42 -21.37
N ASN A 21 25.63 -10.44 -20.54
CA ASN A 21 25.10 -11.69 -21.03
C ASN A 21 23.69 -11.40 -21.57
N ASP A 22 23.51 -11.44 -22.88
CA ASP A 22 22.22 -11.28 -23.57
C ASP A 22 21.24 -12.45 -23.31
N ASN A 23 21.40 -13.18 -22.20
CA ASN A 23 20.68 -14.43 -21.94
C ASN A 23 20.17 -14.56 -20.49
N GLU A 24 20.00 -13.44 -19.78
CA GLU A 24 19.28 -13.40 -18.50
C GLU A 24 17.98 -12.61 -18.61
N ASP A 25 17.21 -12.82 -19.68
CA ASP A 25 15.77 -12.69 -19.51
C ASP A 25 15.35 -13.86 -18.62
N PRO A 26 14.90 -13.61 -17.37
CA PRO A 26 14.45 -14.68 -16.51
C PRO A 26 13.35 -15.44 -17.25
N VAL A 27 13.54 -16.76 -17.40
CA VAL A 27 12.51 -17.64 -17.95
C VAL A 27 11.28 -17.44 -17.08
N ALA A 28 10.21 -16.87 -17.67
CA ALA A 28 8.96 -16.66 -16.96
C ALA A 28 8.50 -18.02 -16.40
N VAL A 29 8.42 -18.10 -15.07
CA VAL A 29 7.89 -19.29 -14.41
C VAL A 29 6.45 -19.44 -14.88
N ALA A 30 6.08 -20.64 -15.32
CA ALA A 30 4.72 -20.90 -15.74
C ALA A 30 3.76 -20.55 -14.58
N PRO A 31 2.65 -19.82 -14.85
CA PRO A 31 1.72 -19.45 -13.80
C PRO A 31 1.10 -20.70 -13.17
N SER A 32 0.77 -20.62 -11.88
CA SER A 32 -0.02 -21.61 -11.16
C SER A 32 -1.28 -22.03 -11.93
N ASP A 33 -1.68 -23.32 -11.85
CA ASP A 33 -2.95 -23.85 -12.38
C ASP A 33 -4.20 -23.28 -11.67
N GLY A 34 -4.00 -22.40 -10.69
CA GLY A 34 -5.02 -21.87 -9.81
C GLY A 34 -5.10 -22.65 -8.51
N ALA A 35 -5.75 -22.05 -7.50
CA ALA A 35 -5.95 -22.70 -6.21
C ALA A 35 -7.19 -22.16 -5.51
N ARG A 36 -7.58 -22.87 -4.45
CA ARG A 36 -8.42 -22.34 -3.39
C ARG A 36 -7.51 -21.95 -2.23
N VAL A 37 -7.65 -20.72 -1.75
CA VAL A 37 -6.74 -20.11 -0.79
C VAL A 37 -7.55 -19.60 0.39
N ASP A 38 -7.06 -19.85 1.60
CA ASP A 38 -7.58 -19.35 2.87
C ASP A 38 -6.54 -18.38 3.48
N PRO A 39 -6.51 -17.08 3.08
CA PRO A 39 -5.50 -16.13 3.55
C PRO A 39 -5.43 -16.03 5.08
N ASP A 40 -4.23 -16.11 5.66
CA ASP A 40 -4.05 -16.03 7.11
C ASP A 40 -4.07 -14.59 7.65
N VAL A 41 -5.24 -13.96 7.53
CA VAL A 41 -5.51 -12.60 8.04
C VAL A 41 -5.43 -12.54 9.58
N GLY A 42 -5.61 -13.69 10.25
CA GLY A 42 -5.42 -13.84 11.70
C GLY A 42 -6.68 -13.61 12.56
N GLY A 43 -7.88 -13.76 12.00
CA GLY A 43 -9.15 -13.70 12.74
C GLY A 43 -9.74 -12.29 12.88
N ALA A 44 -10.66 -12.11 13.82
CA ALA A 44 -11.55 -10.94 13.87
C ALA A 44 -10.86 -9.59 14.12
N THR A 45 -9.62 -9.59 14.64
CA THR A 45 -8.79 -8.38 14.81
C THR A 45 -7.90 -8.10 13.60
N GLN A 46 -7.82 -9.06 12.66
CA GLN A 46 -7.09 -8.99 11.40
C GLN A 46 -5.66 -8.45 11.56
N PRO A 47 -4.80 -9.04 12.42
CA PRO A 47 -3.48 -8.50 12.72
C PRO A 47 -2.54 -8.44 11.52
N ASN A 48 -2.77 -9.30 10.52
CA ASN A 48 -1.84 -9.50 9.42
C ASN A 48 -2.27 -8.75 8.16
N GLN A 49 -1.28 -8.32 7.39
CA GLN A 49 -1.35 -8.08 5.96
C GLN A 49 -0.88 -9.36 5.26
N VAL A 50 -1.69 -9.87 4.33
CA VAL A 50 -1.39 -11.09 3.58
C VAL A 50 -1.12 -10.72 2.13
N TRP A 51 0.15 -10.70 1.74
CA TRP A 51 0.59 -10.40 0.38
C TRP A 51 0.58 -11.68 -0.44
N PHE A 52 -0.23 -11.74 -1.50
CA PHE A 52 -0.41 -12.96 -2.29
C PHE A 52 0.06 -12.76 -3.72
N ASP A 53 0.84 -13.71 -4.22
CA ASP A 53 1.30 -13.83 -5.61
C ASP A 53 0.51 -14.96 -6.30
N LEU A 54 -0.33 -14.61 -7.27
CA LEU A 54 -1.19 -15.53 -8.01
C LEU A 54 -0.38 -16.43 -8.93
N SER A 55 0.68 -15.89 -9.55
CA SER A 55 1.56 -16.63 -10.45
C SER A 55 2.34 -17.71 -9.69
N ALA A 56 2.89 -17.37 -8.53
CA ALA A 56 3.68 -18.29 -7.70
C ALA A 56 2.83 -19.15 -6.75
N ASN A 57 1.54 -18.85 -6.58
CA ASN A 57 0.67 -19.43 -5.55
C ASN A 57 1.28 -19.36 -4.15
N ALA A 58 1.79 -18.19 -3.79
CA ALA A 58 2.54 -17.98 -2.55
C ALA A 58 2.00 -16.79 -1.77
N GLU A 59 2.05 -16.90 -0.44
CA GLU A 59 1.71 -15.80 0.46
C GLU A 59 2.85 -15.44 1.39
N ILE A 60 2.95 -14.16 1.72
CA ILE A 60 3.85 -13.61 2.73
C ILE A 60 3.00 -12.82 3.74
N LEU A 61 3.28 -13.05 5.03
CA LEU A 61 2.54 -12.45 6.14
C LEU A 61 3.40 -11.39 6.84
N THR A 62 2.82 -10.22 7.09
CA THR A 62 3.45 -9.18 7.92
C THR A 62 2.41 -8.55 8.85
N LYS A 63 2.79 -8.12 10.04
CA LYS A 63 1.82 -7.48 10.94
C LYS A 63 1.58 -6.03 10.54
N ARG A 64 0.31 -5.62 10.57
CA ARG A 64 -0.12 -4.25 10.25
C ARG A 64 0.56 -3.18 11.10
N THR A 65 0.97 -3.49 12.34
CA THR A 65 1.57 -2.51 13.25
C THR A 65 3.11 -2.42 13.18
N ASP A 66 3.76 -3.26 12.36
CA ASP A 66 5.23 -3.32 12.29
C ASP A 66 5.86 -2.14 11.53
N TRP A 67 5.06 -1.34 10.83
CA TRP A 67 5.52 -0.16 10.08
C TRP A 67 4.60 1.04 10.26
N ASP A 68 5.11 2.23 9.93
CA ASP A 68 4.42 3.51 10.08
C ASP A 68 4.46 4.32 8.77
N LEU A 69 5.64 4.43 8.14
CA LEU A 69 5.87 5.20 6.92
C LEU A 69 6.48 4.32 5.83
N ALA A 70 6.03 4.49 4.59
CA ALA A 70 6.57 3.84 3.40
C ALA A 70 7.09 4.89 2.41
N PHE A 71 8.33 4.72 1.96
CA PHE A 71 9.08 5.68 1.14
C PHE A 71 9.16 5.18 -0.29
N TYR A 72 8.60 5.92 -1.24
CA TYR A 72 8.54 5.47 -2.63
C TYR A 72 9.93 5.33 -3.25
N SER A 73 10.19 4.17 -3.85
CA SER A 73 11.48 3.82 -4.45
C SER A 73 11.66 4.34 -5.89
N GLY A 74 10.60 4.85 -6.53
CA GLY A 74 10.67 5.40 -7.89
C GLY A 74 11.27 6.81 -7.94
N SER A 75 11.01 7.54 -9.03
CA SER A 75 11.61 8.86 -9.26
C SER A 75 11.07 9.97 -8.34
N ALA A 76 9.76 9.97 -8.07
CA ALA A 76 9.12 10.92 -7.18
C ALA A 76 9.55 10.72 -5.71
N PHE A 77 9.38 11.76 -4.87
CA PHE A 77 9.70 11.71 -3.45
C PHE A 77 8.42 11.69 -2.59
N LYS A 78 7.71 10.56 -2.63
CA LYS A 78 6.42 10.34 -1.97
C LYS A 78 6.60 9.52 -0.69
N VAL A 79 5.84 9.87 0.34
CA VAL A 79 5.83 9.17 1.63
C VAL A 79 4.39 8.82 1.95
N VAL A 80 4.15 7.54 2.22
CA VAL A 80 2.82 6.96 2.44
C VAL A 80 2.71 6.56 3.91
N LEU A 81 1.59 6.92 4.53
CA LEU A 81 1.18 6.53 5.87
C LEU A 81 0.65 5.09 5.87
N ASN A 82 0.78 4.44 7.01
CA ASN A 82 0.14 3.14 7.21
C ASN A 82 -1.39 3.28 7.36
N SER A 83 -2.10 3.21 6.23
CA SER A 83 -3.56 3.23 6.15
C SER A 83 -4.21 2.08 6.90
N SER A 84 -3.48 1.00 7.17
CA SER A 84 -4.04 -0.18 7.81
C SER A 84 -4.24 -0.02 9.31
N ILE A 85 -3.63 0.99 9.93
CA ILE A 85 -3.67 1.24 11.38
C ILE A 85 -4.24 2.62 11.72
N MET A 86 -4.98 3.25 10.81
CA MET A 86 -5.64 4.55 11.03
C MET A 86 -4.64 5.70 11.29
N MET A 87 -3.48 5.71 10.64
CA MET A 87 -2.58 6.86 10.67
C MET A 87 -3.16 8.05 9.90
N ALA A 88 -2.82 9.25 10.36
CA ALA A 88 -3.16 10.52 9.71
C ALA A 88 -2.02 11.52 9.89
N ALA A 89 -1.85 12.45 8.96
CA ALA A 89 -0.84 13.50 9.04
C ALA A 89 -1.41 14.86 8.64
N GLY A 90 -1.01 15.92 9.35
CA GLY A 90 -1.39 17.30 9.03
C GLY A 90 -0.20 18.23 9.18
N LYS A 91 -0.03 19.16 8.22
CA LYS A 91 1.01 20.17 8.29
C LYS A 91 0.82 21.03 9.55
N ILE A 92 1.89 21.22 10.31
CA ILE A 92 1.89 22.16 11.44
C ILE A 92 2.09 23.57 10.86
N PRO A 93 1.14 24.51 11.07
CA PRO A 93 1.26 25.86 10.55
C PRO A 93 2.54 26.54 11.06
N ASP A 94 3.24 27.22 10.15
CA ASP A 94 4.42 28.07 10.42
C ASP A 94 5.62 27.38 11.10
N ALA A 95 5.58 26.05 11.27
CA ALA A 95 6.67 25.29 11.85
C ALA A 95 7.79 25.05 10.82
N THR A 96 8.95 25.65 11.07
CA THR A 96 10.18 25.49 10.28
C THR A 96 11.25 24.68 11.01
N ASN A 97 11.14 24.56 12.33
CA ASN A 97 12.04 23.79 13.17
C ASN A 97 11.24 22.80 14.01
N ILE A 98 11.46 21.50 13.76
CA ILE A 98 10.81 20.41 14.48
C ILE A 98 11.05 20.49 16.00
N ASP A 99 12.23 20.90 16.45
CA ASP A 99 12.59 20.92 17.87
C ASP A 99 11.87 22.04 18.65
N MET A 100 11.37 23.07 17.95
CA MET A 100 10.61 24.17 18.53
C MET A 100 9.10 23.91 18.63
N VAL A 101 8.61 22.82 18.03
CA VAL A 101 7.20 22.43 18.12
C VAL A 101 6.89 21.89 19.51
N THR A 102 5.90 22.50 20.17
CA THR A 102 5.40 22.12 21.49
C THR A 102 3.96 21.60 21.42
N GLU A 103 3.59 20.73 22.36
CA GLU A 103 2.25 20.13 22.39
C GLU A 103 1.12 21.15 22.61
N SER A 104 1.37 22.22 23.37
CA SER A 104 0.36 23.26 23.68
C SER A 104 -0.25 23.89 22.42
N ASN A 105 0.50 23.94 21.33
CA ASN A 105 0.09 24.59 20.08
C ASN A 105 -0.67 23.64 19.15
N LEU A 106 -0.81 22.36 19.52
CA LEU A 106 -1.30 21.31 18.62
C LEU A 106 -2.70 20.80 18.98
N THR A 107 -3.30 21.24 20.08
CA THR A 107 -4.62 20.76 20.56
C THR A 107 -5.70 20.81 19.46
N SER A 108 -5.85 21.96 18.79
CA SER A 108 -6.84 22.11 17.72
C SER A 108 -6.54 21.24 16.50
N LEU A 109 -5.26 20.98 16.21
CA LEU A 109 -4.84 20.14 15.09
C LEU A 109 -5.03 18.65 15.41
N LYS A 110 -4.76 18.21 16.64
CA LYS A 110 -4.99 16.83 17.11
C LYS A 110 -6.45 16.39 16.98
N ASN A 111 -7.41 17.31 17.11
CA ASN A 111 -8.83 17.03 16.91
C ASN A 111 -9.21 16.83 15.43
N GLN A 112 -8.43 17.39 14.51
CA GLN A 112 -8.68 17.33 13.08
C GLN A 112 -7.95 16.17 12.41
N VAL A 113 -6.67 15.96 12.76
CA VAL A 113 -5.77 14.96 12.16
C VAL A 113 -6.08 13.56 12.72
N GLN A 114 -7.27 13.05 12.38
CA GLN A 114 -7.78 11.77 12.86
C GLN A 114 -8.52 11.05 11.75
N VAL A 115 -8.39 9.73 11.73
CA VAL A 115 -9.21 8.84 10.89
C VAL A 115 -10.54 8.56 11.59
N ALA A 116 -11.62 8.44 10.81
CA ALA A 116 -12.94 8.07 11.31
C ALA A 116 -13.52 9.00 12.40
N ASN A 117 -13.28 10.31 12.27
CA ASN A 117 -13.89 11.32 13.14
C ASN A 117 -15.27 11.82 12.63
N PHE A 118 -15.83 11.16 11.60
CA PHE A 118 -17.11 11.49 10.97
C PHE A 118 -17.22 12.94 10.47
N ASN A 119 -16.09 13.56 10.11
CA ASN A 119 -16.04 14.85 9.45
C ASN A 119 -15.58 14.67 8.00
N PRO A 120 -16.40 15.02 6.99
CA PRO A 120 -16.02 14.92 5.58
C PRO A 120 -14.74 15.67 5.21
N ALA A 121 -14.41 16.74 5.94
CA ALA A 121 -13.19 17.50 5.67
C ALA A 121 -11.91 16.80 6.15
N ASN A 122 -11.99 15.68 6.88
CA ASN A 122 -10.81 14.99 7.40
C ASN A 122 -10.04 14.17 6.35
N GLU A 123 -10.59 14.01 5.14
CA GLU A 123 -9.97 13.25 4.05
C GLU A 123 -8.59 13.80 3.67
N ILE A 124 -8.37 15.10 3.87
CA ILE A 124 -7.07 15.76 3.60
C ILE A 124 -5.93 15.27 4.49
N TYR A 125 -6.23 14.58 5.59
CA TYR A 125 -5.25 14.10 6.57
C TYR A 125 -4.86 12.64 6.39
N ILE A 126 -5.44 11.96 5.39
CA ILE A 126 -5.06 10.61 4.98
C ILE A 126 -4.44 10.66 3.58
N ASP A 127 -3.75 9.61 3.17
CA ASP A 127 -3.29 9.53 1.78
C ASP A 127 -4.44 9.21 0.84
N ASP A 128 -4.24 9.48 -0.46
CA ASP A 128 -5.19 9.11 -1.50
C ASP A 128 -5.52 7.61 -1.44
N VAL A 129 -6.78 7.31 -1.15
CA VAL A 129 -7.29 5.95 -1.02
C VAL A 129 -7.15 5.13 -2.30
N ASN A 130 -7.07 5.79 -3.47
CA ASN A 130 -6.82 5.13 -4.75
C ASN A 130 -5.42 4.49 -4.81
N GLY A 131 -4.47 4.94 -4.00
CA GLY A 131 -3.13 4.34 -3.95
C GLY A 131 -2.25 4.59 -5.17
N ASN A 132 -2.63 5.48 -6.10
CA ASN A 132 -1.79 5.87 -7.23
C ASN A 132 -0.71 6.88 -6.81
N PHE A 133 -0.01 6.62 -5.71
CA PHE A 133 0.88 7.57 -5.05
C PHE A 133 1.99 8.18 -5.92
N PRO A 134 2.57 7.50 -6.93
CA PRO A 134 3.56 8.13 -7.79
C PRO A 134 3.06 9.43 -8.44
N ALA A 135 1.77 9.50 -8.79
CA ALA A 135 1.14 10.67 -9.40
C ALA A 135 0.14 11.39 -8.48
N GLY A 136 -0.45 10.67 -7.53
CA GLY A 136 -1.46 11.14 -6.59
C GLY A 136 -0.90 11.94 -5.42
N TYR A 137 -1.81 12.31 -4.51
CA TYR A 137 -1.46 13.01 -3.28
C TYR A 137 -1.22 12.04 -2.13
N THR A 138 -0.44 12.52 -1.16
CA THR A 138 -0.20 11.92 0.14
C THR A 138 -0.40 13.01 1.20
N ALA A 139 -0.83 12.65 2.40
CA ALA A 139 -1.06 13.59 3.50
C ALA A 139 0.24 14.30 3.90
N ILE A 140 1.36 13.57 3.89
CA ILE A 140 2.69 14.15 3.86
C ILE A 140 2.99 14.53 2.41
N GLY A 141 3.08 15.83 2.13
CA GLY A 141 3.30 16.33 0.78
C GLY A 141 4.62 15.85 0.18
N GLU A 142 4.72 15.87 -1.14
CA GLU A 142 5.94 15.44 -1.83
C GLU A 142 7.18 16.22 -1.35
N ILE A 143 8.22 15.48 -0.97
CA ILE A 143 9.42 16.04 -0.38
C ILE A 143 10.15 16.85 -1.44
N LYS A 144 10.36 18.14 -1.19
CA LYS A 144 11.03 19.09 -2.09
C LYS A 144 12.54 18.96 -2.02
N ALA A 145 13.19 19.38 -3.10
CA ALA A 145 14.65 19.38 -3.20
C ALA A 145 15.30 20.40 -2.25
N ASN A 146 14.63 21.51 -1.97
CA ASN A 146 15.06 22.46 -0.96
C ASN A 146 14.51 22.06 0.41
N ASP A 147 15.40 21.79 1.36
CA ASP A 147 15.05 21.38 2.72
C ASP A 147 14.14 22.39 3.43
N ALA A 148 14.30 23.69 3.18
CA ALA A 148 13.50 24.74 3.80
C ALA A 148 12.03 24.74 3.35
N GLU A 149 11.71 24.10 2.22
CA GLU A 149 10.33 23.97 1.72
C GLU A 149 9.61 22.75 2.30
N ASN A 150 10.33 21.86 3.01
CA ASN A 150 9.78 20.65 3.60
C ASN A 150 9.17 20.95 4.97
N ALA A 151 7.85 20.82 5.06
CA ALA A 151 7.09 21.14 6.26
C ALA A 151 7.34 20.15 7.41
N VAL A 152 7.06 20.63 8.64
CA VAL A 152 6.89 19.77 9.81
C VAL A 152 5.43 19.33 9.90
N TYR A 153 5.20 18.04 10.12
CA TYR A 153 3.88 17.41 10.22
C TYR A 153 3.61 16.93 11.64
N LEU A 154 2.36 17.11 12.08
CA LEU A 154 1.79 16.35 13.17
C LEU A 154 1.31 15.02 12.60
N VAL A 155 1.78 13.91 13.15
CA VAL A 155 1.41 12.56 12.74
C VAL A 155 0.68 11.88 13.88
N ASN A 156 -0.55 11.47 13.62
CA ASN A 156 -1.28 10.51 14.43
C ASN A 156 -0.72 9.12 14.12
N MET A 157 -0.09 8.48 15.09
CA MET A 157 0.58 7.18 14.90
C MET A 157 -0.41 6.01 14.77
N GLY A 158 -1.71 6.30 14.78
CA GLY A 158 -2.75 5.31 14.57
C GLY A 158 -3.05 4.49 15.82
N LYS A 159 -3.46 3.24 15.60
CA LYS A 159 -3.92 2.32 16.64
C LYS A 159 -3.08 1.05 16.68
N GLU A 160 -2.95 0.48 17.88
CA GLU A 160 -2.45 -0.88 18.06
C GLU A 160 -3.46 -1.90 17.54
N ILE A 161 -3.06 -3.17 17.43
CA ILE A 161 -4.02 -4.26 17.22
C ILE A 161 -4.85 -4.42 18.50
N TYR A 162 -6.16 -4.55 18.36
CA TYR A 162 -7.04 -4.81 19.50
C TYR A 162 -6.67 -6.13 20.19
N THR A 163 -6.50 -6.10 21.51
CA THR A 163 -6.29 -7.28 22.34
C THR A 163 -7.51 -7.49 23.23
N GLY A 164 -8.32 -8.51 22.91
CA GLY A 164 -9.53 -8.81 23.66
C GLY A 164 -10.46 -9.74 22.87
N SER A 165 -11.57 -10.12 23.49
CA SER A 165 -12.58 -10.95 22.84
C SER A 165 -13.39 -10.14 21.85
N VAL A 166 -13.49 -10.62 20.60
CA VAL A 166 -14.37 -10.04 19.58
C VAL A 166 -15.57 -10.97 19.39
N PRO A 167 -16.82 -10.48 19.47
CA PRO A 167 -18.00 -11.30 19.25
C PRO A 167 -18.00 -11.96 17.87
N THR A 168 -18.54 -13.18 17.78
CA THR A 168 -18.69 -13.90 16.50
C THR A 168 -19.43 -13.02 15.48
N GLY A 169 -18.96 -13.01 14.24
CA GLY A 169 -19.48 -12.16 13.16
C GLY A 169 -19.04 -10.69 13.19
N SER A 170 -18.34 -10.25 14.24
CA SER A 170 -17.84 -8.87 14.37
C SER A 170 -16.34 -8.76 14.07
N VAL A 171 -15.84 -7.54 13.95
CA VAL A 171 -14.42 -7.21 13.76
C VAL A 171 -14.01 -6.10 14.72
N ALA A 172 -12.74 -6.09 15.11
CA ALA A 172 -12.13 -5.00 15.88
C ALA A 172 -10.85 -4.53 15.16
N THR A 173 -10.96 -3.43 14.40
CA THR A 173 -9.92 -2.98 13.46
C THR A 173 -8.78 -2.19 14.10
N GLY A 174 -8.93 -1.76 15.36
CA GLY A 174 -7.87 -1.14 16.14
C GLY A 174 -8.15 -1.13 17.65
N GLY A 175 -7.07 -1.08 18.43
CA GLY A 175 -7.07 -1.03 19.89
C GLY A 175 -6.62 0.33 20.40
N ASP A 176 -5.65 0.33 21.31
CA ASP A 176 -5.15 1.53 21.97
C ASP A 176 -4.48 2.51 21.01
N SER A 177 -4.45 3.79 21.39
CA SER A 177 -3.76 4.81 20.63
C SER A 177 -2.24 4.58 20.65
N ARG A 178 -1.59 4.69 19.50
CA ARG A 178 -0.12 4.69 19.37
C ARG A 178 0.50 6.06 19.65
N GLY A 179 -0.32 7.07 19.97
CA GLY A 179 0.13 8.41 20.29
C GLY A 179 0.40 9.26 19.06
N TRP A 180 1.27 10.26 19.25
CA TRP A 180 1.51 11.32 18.27
C TRP A 180 3.01 11.57 18.12
N MET A 181 3.43 11.92 16.91
CA MET A 181 4.79 12.36 16.62
C MET A 181 4.79 13.65 15.80
N LYS A 182 5.88 14.39 15.93
CA LYS A 182 6.28 15.41 14.96
C LYS A 182 7.25 14.79 13.97
N VAL A 183 7.06 15.05 12.68
CA VAL A 183 7.85 14.46 11.59
C VAL A 183 8.20 15.53 10.57
N GLN A 184 9.47 15.59 10.17
CA GLN A 184 9.93 16.34 9.01
C GLN A 184 10.77 15.41 8.15
N ILE A 185 10.59 15.46 6.83
CA ILE A 185 11.30 14.60 5.90
C ILE A 185 11.99 15.49 4.88
N VAL A 186 13.26 15.20 4.62
CA VAL A 186 14.07 15.89 3.61
C VAL A 186 14.70 14.87 2.67
N ARG A 187 15.20 15.32 1.52
CA ARG A 187 15.94 14.45 0.60
C ARG A 187 17.38 14.31 1.09
N THR A 188 18.01 13.16 0.85
CA THR A 188 19.45 13.03 1.03
C THR A 188 20.16 13.43 -0.25
N THR A 189 21.45 13.78 -0.15
CA THR A 189 22.31 14.07 -1.30
C THR A 189 22.40 12.89 -2.27
N ASP A 190 22.26 11.67 -1.75
CA ASP A 190 22.40 10.42 -2.50
C ASP A 190 21.06 9.94 -3.11
N GLY A 191 20.03 10.81 -3.13
CA GLY A 191 18.74 10.54 -3.77
C GLY A 191 17.73 9.74 -2.94
N GLY A 192 17.98 9.58 -1.64
CA GLY A 192 17.10 8.95 -0.67
C GLY A 192 16.34 9.94 0.21
N TYR A 193 15.89 9.48 1.37
CA TYR A 193 15.12 10.26 2.35
C TYR A 193 15.86 10.32 3.68
N LYS A 194 15.71 11.43 4.38
CA LYS A 194 16.06 11.55 5.80
C LYS A 194 14.81 11.93 6.58
N VAL A 195 14.46 11.11 7.56
CA VAL A 195 13.31 11.29 8.43
C VAL A 195 13.81 11.84 9.75
N LYS A 196 13.37 13.05 10.09
CA LYS A 196 13.54 13.66 11.41
C LYS A 196 12.23 13.49 12.15
N TYR A 197 12.26 12.92 13.35
CA TYR A 197 11.04 12.69 14.09
C TYR A 197 11.24 12.71 15.60
N ALA A 198 10.19 13.08 16.33
CA ALA A 198 10.21 13.14 17.78
C ALA A 198 8.81 12.99 18.37
N GLU A 199 8.75 12.65 19.65
CA GLU A 199 7.53 12.81 20.45
C GLU A 199 7.18 14.30 20.61
N LEU A 200 5.91 14.63 20.85
CA LEU A 200 5.46 16.04 20.87
C LEU A 200 6.14 16.89 21.95
N GLY A 201 6.52 16.30 23.08
CA GLY A 201 7.20 16.99 24.18
C GLY A 201 8.74 17.00 24.08
N ALA A 202 9.32 16.31 23.10
CA ALA A 202 10.77 16.21 22.99
C ALA A 202 11.39 17.50 22.42
N THR A 203 12.51 17.94 22.99
CA THR A 203 13.26 19.13 22.55
C THR A 203 14.35 18.82 21.52
N THR A 204 14.54 17.54 21.20
CA THR A 204 15.45 17.05 20.15
C THR A 204 14.77 15.93 19.38
N HIS A 205 15.18 15.73 18.13
CA HIS A 205 14.65 14.70 17.25
C HIS A 205 15.64 13.54 17.05
N LYS A 206 15.08 12.41 16.62
CA LYS A 206 15.80 11.27 16.07
C LYS A 206 15.88 11.40 14.55
N GLU A 207 16.87 10.74 13.95
CA GLU A 207 17.02 10.67 12.49
C GLU A 207 17.09 9.22 11.99
N LEU A 208 16.48 8.97 10.84
CA LEU A 208 16.69 7.77 10.02
C LEU A 208 17.01 8.20 8.59
N THR A 209 17.98 7.52 7.97
CA THR A 209 18.31 7.69 6.55
C THR A 209 17.87 6.46 5.78
N ILE A 210 17.06 6.65 4.74
CA ILE A 210 16.42 5.59 3.97
C ILE A 210 16.87 5.72 2.53
N ALA A 211 17.54 4.68 2.02
CA ALA A 211 17.88 4.57 0.61
C ALA A 211 16.67 4.08 -0.20
N LYS A 212 16.57 4.52 -1.46
CA LYS A 212 15.61 3.94 -2.40
C LYS A 212 16.09 2.56 -2.83
N ASN A 213 15.17 1.59 -2.86
CA ASN A 213 15.45 0.23 -3.33
C ASN A 213 14.52 -0.12 -4.50
N THR A 214 15.06 -0.18 -5.70
CA THR A 214 14.29 -0.35 -6.95
C THR A 214 13.67 -1.73 -7.12
N ALA A 215 14.08 -2.72 -6.33
CA ALA A 215 13.45 -4.05 -6.29
C ALA A 215 12.05 -4.02 -5.64
N TYR A 216 11.77 -3.01 -4.82
CA TYR A 216 10.52 -2.83 -4.08
C TYR A 216 9.78 -1.58 -4.57
N ASN A 217 8.46 -1.51 -4.32
CA ASN A 217 7.71 -0.27 -4.53
C ASN A 217 8.10 0.78 -3.48
N TYR A 218 8.32 0.33 -2.25
CA TYR A 218 8.59 1.17 -1.09
C TYR A 218 9.65 0.54 -0.17
N SER A 219 10.43 1.40 0.49
CA SER A 219 11.18 1.06 1.70
C SER A 219 10.35 1.46 2.92
N PHE A 220 10.30 0.65 3.98
CA PHE A 220 9.38 0.86 5.11
C PHE A 220 10.12 1.17 6.41
N VAL A 221 9.54 2.02 7.25
CA VAL A 221 10.10 2.40 8.55
C VAL A 221 9.08 2.21 9.66
N SER A 222 9.57 1.72 10.79
CA SER A 222 8.91 1.82 12.08
C SER A 222 9.52 2.99 12.87
N LEU A 223 8.77 4.08 13.02
CA LEU A 223 9.17 5.20 13.86
C LEU A 223 9.15 4.80 15.34
N LYS A 224 8.17 3.98 15.74
CA LYS A 224 8.07 3.40 17.09
C LYS A 224 9.35 2.65 17.48
N ASN A 225 9.91 1.87 16.57
CA ASN A 225 11.11 1.05 16.81
C ASN A 225 12.41 1.68 16.28
N ASN A 226 12.36 2.90 15.73
CA ASN A 226 13.51 3.61 15.14
C ASN A 226 14.33 2.76 14.15
N LYS A 227 13.67 2.11 13.18
CA LYS A 227 14.37 1.26 12.21
C LYS A 227 13.62 1.11 10.88
N GLU A 228 14.37 0.79 9.84
CA GLU A 228 13.83 0.23 8.60
C GLU A 228 13.31 -1.20 8.84
N VAL A 229 12.26 -1.59 8.13
CA VAL A 229 11.59 -2.89 8.23
C VAL A 229 11.23 -3.41 6.84
N PHE A 230 11.15 -4.74 6.67
CA PHE A 230 10.70 -5.38 5.44
C PHE A 230 9.24 -5.77 5.58
N ILE A 231 8.38 -5.20 4.72
CA ILE A 231 6.92 -5.36 4.81
C ILE A 231 6.36 -6.00 3.54
N GLN A 232 6.45 -5.28 2.41
CA GLN A 232 6.04 -5.85 1.13
C GLN A 232 7.14 -6.78 0.58
N PRO A 233 6.74 -7.86 -0.13
CA PRO A 233 7.65 -8.58 -1.01
C PRO A 233 8.22 -7.66 -2.11
N GLU A 234 9.20 -8.15 -2.86
CA GLU A 234 9.66 -7.47 -4.08
C GLU A 234 8.48 -7.15 -4.99
N LYS A 235 8.53 -6.02 -5.69
CA LYS A 235 7.34 -5.41 -6.29
C LYS A 235 6.62 -6.26 -7.33
N LYS A 236 7.28 -7.29 -7.88
CA LYS A 236 6.67 -8.23 -8.83
C LYS A 236 6.23 -9.56 -8.20
N LYS A 237 6.44 -9.75 -6.90
CA LYS A 237 6.16 -11.00 -6.18
C LYS A 237 4.93 -10.91 -5.29
N TRP A 238 3.95 -10.10 -5.69
CA TRP A 238 2.64 -10.00 -5.06
C TRP A 238 1.67 -9.20 -5.94
N ASP A 239 0.40 -9.62 -5.94
CA ASP A 239 -0.66 -9.04 -6.76
C ASP A 239 -1.74 -8.38 -5.92
N ILE A 240 -2.15 -9.06 -4.85
CA ILE A 240 -3.21 -8.62 -3.96
C ILE A 240 -2.76 -8.68 -2.50
N CYS A 241 -3.36 -7.84 -1.65
CA CYS A 241 -3.12 -7.85 -0.22
C CYS A 241 -4.41 -7.82 0.58
N PHE A 242 -4.61 -8.80 1.46
CA PHE A 242 -5.69 -8.75 2.45
C PHE A 242 -5.24 -7.93 3.65
N THR A 243 -6.04 -6.94 4.04
CA THR A 243 -5.72 -6.05 5.16
C THR A 243 -6.97 -5.35 5.71
N VAL A 244 -6.80 -4.67 6.85
CA VAL A 244 -7.64 -3.53 7.23
C VAL A 244 -7.18 -2.30 6.44
N PHE A 245 -8.09 -1.39 6.09
CA PHE A 245 -7.78 -0.26 5.22
C PHE A 245 -8.59 1.00 5.56
N THR A 246 -7.91 2.14 5.71
CA THR A 246 -8.58 3.45 5.76
C THR A 246 -9.05 3.84 4.36
N ASN A 247 -10.36 3.95 4.18
CA ASN A 247 -11.02 4.39 2.95
C ASN A 247 -11.89 5.63 3.23
N ILE A 248 -12.71 6.04 2.25
CA ILE A 248 -13.64 7.17 2.37
C ILE A 248 -15.08 6.70 2.24
N ILE A 249 -15.97 7.24 3.08
CA ILE A 249 -17.42 7.20 2.90
C ILE A 249 -17.87 8.60 2.46
N ALA A 250 -18.47 8.67 1.27
CA ALA A 250 -18.96 9.94 0.72
C ALA A 250 -19.91 10.63 1.71
N GLY A 251 -19.58 11.88 2.07
CA GLY A 251 -20.37 12.67 3.02
C GLY A 251 -20.13 12.35 4.50
N ALA A 252 -19.23 11.41 4.84
CA ALA A 252 -18.82 11.13 6.23
C ALA A 252 -17.30 11.26 6.46
N GLY A 253 -16.50 11.30 5.40
CA GLY A 253 -15.04 11.42 5.46
C GLY A 253 -14.35 10.06 5.53
N SER A 254 -13.14 10.04 6.10
CA SER A 254 -12.37 8.80 6.24
C SER A 254 -13.06 7.80 7.18
N TYR A 255 -12.93 6.51 6.87
CA TYR A 255 -13.50 5.39 7.61
C TYR A 255 -12.57 4.17 7.56
N ILE A 256 -12.67 3.27 8.53
CA ILE A 256 -11.83 2.08 8.63
C ILE A 256 -12.59 0.82 8.18
N TYR A 257 -12.12 0.18 7.11
CA TYR A 257 -12.71 -1.02 6.55
C TYR A 257 -11.91 -2.26 7.00
N ALA A 258 -12.62 -3.28 7.48
CA ALA A 258 -12.07 -4.62 7.66
C ALA A 258 -12.29 -5.48 6.41
N ASP A 259 -11.60 -6.62 6.28
CA ASP A 259 -11.73 -7.58 5.17
C ASP A 259 -11.62 -6.88 3.81
N PHE A 260 -10.58 -6.04 3.67
CA PHE A 260 -10.32 -5.25 2.48
C PHE A 260 -9.22 -5.92 1.66
N VAL A 261 -9.32 -5.84 0.33
CA VAL A 261 -8.30 -6.36 -0.59
C VAL A 261 -7.77 -5.23 -1.45
N THR A 262 -6.47 -4.95 -1.34
CA THR A 262 -5.79 -4.01 -2.25
C THR A 262 -5.08 -4.74 -3.37
N THR A 263 -4.86 -4.07 -4.51
CA THR A 263 -4.04 -4.56 -5.62
C THR A 263 -2.70 -3.83 -5.69
N ASN A 264 -1.66 -4.48 -6.21
CA ASN A 264 -0.33 -3.90 -6.43
C ASN A 264 -0.29 -3.01 -7.69
N ASN A 265 -1.13 -1.98 -7.70
CA ASN A 265 -1.28 -1.06 -8.82
C ASN A 265 0.04 -0.36 -9.20
N VAL A 266 0.91 -0.08 -8.23
CA VAL A 266 2.21 0.58 -8.45
C VAL A 266 3.20 -0.29 -9.22
N ALA A 267 3.12 -1.62 -9.10
CA ALA A 267 3.91 -2.54 -9.90
C ALA A 267 3.26 -2.89 -11.24
N GLY A 268 2.08 -2.32 -11.55
CA GLY A 268 1.39 -2.53 -12.82
C GLY A 268 0.29 -3.59 -12.76
N VAL A 269 -0.14 -4.03 -11.57
CA VAL A 269 -1.33 -4.89 -11.49
C VAL A 269 -2.54 -4.12 -11.97
N GLY A 270 -3.18 -4.65 -13.00
CA GLY A 270 -4.48 -4.19 -13.48
C GLY A 270 -5.57 -5.10 -12.94
N ALA A 271 -6.72 -4.55 -12.58
CA ALA A 271 -7.89 -5.37 -12.28
C ALA A 271 -9.18 -4.75 -12.81
N TYR A 272 -10.21 -5.58 -12.99
CA TYR A 272 -11.59 -5.12 -13.13
C TYR A 272 -12.61 -6.13 -12.58
N GLU A 273 -13.77 -5.62 -12.18
CA GLU A 273 -14.91 -6.44 -11.73
C GLU A 273 -15.78 -6.88 -12.92
N VAL A 274 -16.12 -8.16 -12.96
CA VAL A 274 -17.17 -8.71 -13.81
C VAL A 274 -18.42 -8.90 -12.97
N LEU A 275 -19.42 -8.05 -13.19
CA LEU A 275 -20.74 -8.17 -12.57
C LEU A 275 -21.68 -9.00 -13.46
N VAL A 276 -22.28 -10.02 -12.88
CA VAL A 276 -23.19 -10.96 -13.53
C VAL A 276 -24.62 -10.53 -13.25
N THR A 277 -25.26 -9.90 -14.24
CA THR A 277 -26.59 -9.29 -14.09
C THR A 277 -27.75 -10.27 -14.31
N SER A 278 -27.47 -11.47 -14.85
CA SER A 278 -28.45 -12.55 -15.01
C SER A 278 -27.73 -13.91 -15.03
N GLY A 279 -28.42 -14.95 -14.54
CA GLY A 279 -27.84 -16.30 -14.42
C GLY A 279 -26.97 -16.49 -13.18
N SER A 280 -26.20 -17.58 -13.16
CA SER A 280 -25.33 -17.95 -12.03
C SER A 280 -23.94 -17.33 -12.18
N GLY A 281 -23.49 -16.57 -11.18
CA GLY A 281 -22.14 -16.02 -11.16
C GLY A 281 -21.04 -17.10 -11.12
N VAL A 282 -21.34 -18.27 -10.56
CA VAL A 282 -20.43 -19.43 -10.57
C VAL A 282 -20.27 -19.99 -11.98
N GLU A 283 -21.36 -20.11 -12.73
CA GLU A 283 -21.32 -20.58 -14.12
C GLU A 283 -20.60 -19.58 -15.01
N ALA A 284 -20.89 -18.28 -14.84
CA ALA A 284 -20.19 -17.21 -15.54
C ALA A 284 -18.68 -17.25 -15.27
N TYR A 285 -18.26 -17.39 -14.01
CA TYR A 285 -16.86 -17.56 -13.64
C TYR A 285 -16.23 -18.80 -14.30
N ASN A 286 -16.90 -19.95 -14.25
CA ASN A 286 -16.37 -21.19 -14.83
C ASN A 286 -16.19 -21.09 -16.35
N ASN A 287 -17.14 -20.48 -17.04
CA ASN A 287 -17.16 -20.37 -18.50
C ASN A 287 -16.29 -19.22 -19.05
N PHE A 288 -15.90 -18.25 -18.21
CA PHE A 288 -15.05 -17.13 -18.62
C PHE A 288 -13.67 -17.62 -19.09
N LYS A 289 -13.24 -17.18 -20.27
CA LYS A 289 -11.99 -17.57 -20.94
C LYS A 289 -11.20 -16.34 -21.39
N THR A 290 -9.94 -16.53 -21.78
CA THR A 290 -9.04 -15.46 -22.25
C THR A 290 -9.68 -14.56 -23.31
N SER A 291 -10.44 -15.13 -24.24
CA SER A 291 -11.10 -14.39 -25.32
C SER A 291 -12.20 -13.42 -24.84
N ASP A 292 -12.65 -13.58 -23.60
CA ASP A 292 -13.70 -12.74 -23.01
C ASP A 292 -13.11 -11.53 -22.27
N ILE A 293 -11.77 -11.45 -22.16
CA ILE A 293 -11.10 -10.34 -21.49
C ILE A 293 -11.32 -9.05 -22.28
N ASP A 294 -11.87 -8.05 -21.60
CA ASP A 294 -12.00 -6.70 -22.13
C ASP A 294 -10.85 -5.85 -21.60
N GLN A 295 -9.83 -5.65 -22.45
CA GLN A 295 -8.64 -4.89 -22.07
C GLN A 295 -8.96 -3.45 -21.67
N SER A 296 -10.06 -2.87 -22.16
CA SER A 296 -10.45 -1.49 -21.85
C SER A 296 -10.97 -1.30 -20.44
N LYS A 297 -11.34 -2.39 -19.74
CA LYS A 297 -11.88 -2.33 -18.38
C LYS A 297 -10.82 -2.31 -17.29
N PHE A 298 -9.57 -2.67 -17.60
CA PHE A 298 -8.52 -2.72 -16.59
C PHE A 298 -8.25 -1.35 -15.97
N VAL A 299 -8.32 -1.31 -14.64
CA VAL A 299 -7.96 -0.15 -13.83
C VAL A 299 -6.59 -0.41 -13.23
N TYR A 300 -5.65 0.51 -13.48
CA TYR A 300 -4.25 0.45 -13.03
C TYR A 300 -3.90 1.54 -12.01
N ASN A 301 -4.83 2.47 -11.75
CA ASN A 301 -4.61 3.65 -10.91
C ASN A 301 -5.52 3.68 -9.68
N ASP A 302 -6.18 2.57 -9.36
CA ASP A 302 -6.93 2.40 -8.12
C ASP A 302 -6.62 1.02 -7.51
N GLN A 303 -6.04 0.99 -6.32
CA GLN A 303 -5.74 -0.25 -5.62
C GLN A 303 -6.99 -0.95 -5.06
N ARG A 304 -8.16 -0.31 -5.11
CA ARG A 304 -9.39 -0.76 -4.44
C ARG A 304 -10.38 -1.44 -5.37
N VAL A 305 -9.97 -1.82 -6.59
CA VAL A 305 -10.85 -2.46 -7.58
C VAL A 305 -11.61 -3.64 -7.00
N ILE A 306 -10.92 -4.48 -6.21
CA ILE A 306 -11.57 -5.50 -5.37
C ILE A 306 -12.10 -4.83 -4.09
N GLY A 307 -11.19 -4.24 -3.31
CA GLY A 307 -11.52 -3.43 -2.15
C GLY A 307 -12.42 -4.15 -1.15
N ALA A 308 -13.54 -3.51 -0.81
CA ALA A 308 -14.60 -4.11 0.01
C ALA A 308 -15.77 -4.68 -0.82
N ASN A 309 -15.74 -4.54 -2.15
CA ASN A 309 -16.88 -4.79 -3.03
C ASN A 309 -17.17 -6.28 -3.26
N TRP A 310 -16.33 -7.17 -2.73
CA TRP A 310 -16.54 -8.62 -2.77
C TRP A 310 -17.48 -9.13 -1.67
N ARG A 311 -17.82 -8.29 -0.68
CA ARG A 311 -18.60 -8.70 0.51
C ARG A 311 -19.56 -7.63 1.04
N ASN A 312 -20.66 -8.09 1.63
CA ASN A 312 -21.56 -7.27 2.43
C ASN A 312 -21.43 -7.63 3.92
N PRO A 313 -20.99 -6.71 4.80
CA PRO A 313 -20.86 -6.99 6.22
C PRO A 313 -22.13 -6.65 7.02
N VAL A 314 -23.14 -6.03 6.38
CA VAL A 314 -24.31 -5.42 7.04
C VAL A 314 -25.62 -5.65 6.27
N GLY A 315 -25.68 -6.67 5.41
CA GLY A 315 -26.85 -6.93 4.57
C GLY A 315 -28.06 -7.44 5.37
N THR A 316 -29.24 -7.43 4.75
CA THR A 316 -30.47 -8.05 5.31
C THR A 316 -30.26 -9.52 5.69
N ASN A 317 -29.35 -10.21 4.99
CA ASN A 317 -28.97 -11.60 5.23
C ASN A 317 -27.76 -11.74 6.17
N GLY A 318 -27.26 -10.64 6.75
CA GLY A 318 -26.06 -10.60 7.58
C GLY A 318 -24.78 -10.55 6.75
N LEU A 319 -23.77 -11.33 7.19
CA LEU A 319 -22.47 -11.44 6.56
C LEU A 319 -22.56 -12.23 5.25
N GLU A 320 -22.17 -11.61 4.14
CA GLU A 320 -22.34 -12.18 2.81
C GLU A 320 -21.09 -11.97 1.95
N VAL A 321 -20.76 -13.01 1.18
CA VAL A 321 -19.87 -12.92 0.02
C VAL A 321 -20.75 -12.80 -1.21
N TYR A 322 -20.50 -11.79 -2.04
CA TYR A 322 -21.28 -11.60 -3.25
C TYR A 322 -21.02 -12.72 -4.25
N GLY A 323 -22.07 -13.46 -4.61
CA GLY A 323 -22.01 -14.54 -5.60
C GLY A 323 -22.26 -14.10 -7.04
N ASP A 324 -22.55 -12.82 -7.26
CA ASP A 324 -22.90 -12.22 -8.55
C ASP A 324 -21.70 -11.60 -9.27
N ARG A 325 -20.49 -11.77 -8.77
CA ARG A 325 -19.28 -11.15 -9.33
C ARG A 325 -18.02 -11.98 -9.19
N PHE A 326 -17.07 -11.68 -10.04
CA PHE A 326 -15.68 -12.13 -9.95
C PHE A 326 -14.77 -11.06 -10.55
N TYR A 327 -13.47 -11.23 -10.40
CA TYR A 327 -12.48 -10.24 -10.79
C TYR A 327 -11.54 -10.80 -11.82
N ILE A 328 -11.17 -9.99 -12.80
CA ILE A 328 -10.07 -10.27 -13.72
C ILE A 328 -8.87 -9.47 -13.25
N ILE A 329 -7.73 -10.12 -13.10
CA ILE A 329 -6.48 -9.54 -12.60
C ILE A 329 -5.41 -9.80 -13.66
N LYS A 330 -4.65 -8.78 -13.99
CA LYS A 330 -3.43 -8.86 -14.78
C LYS A 330 -2.26 -8.57 -13.84
N ASP A 331 -1.37 -9.52 -13.66
CA ASP A 331 -0.20 -9.37 -12.78
C ASP A 331 0.90 -8.48 -13.41
N PRO A 332 1.97 -8.12 -12.68
CA PRO A 332 3.08 -7.31 -13.19
C PRO A 332 3.87 -7.96 -14.35
N GLU A 333 3.79 -9.28 -14.47
CA GLU A 333 4.41 -10.11 -15.50
C GLU A 333 3.56 -10.17 -16.77
N GLY A 334 2.28 -9.81 -16.68
CA GLY A 334 1.32 -9.78 -17.78
C GLY A 334 0.44 -11.02 -17.91
N PHE A 335 0.49 -11.95 -16.95
CA PHE A 335 -0.42 -13.08 -16.86
C PHE A 335 -1.80 -12.64 -16.37
N TYR A 336 -2.83 -13.32 -16.87
CA TYR A 336 -4.22 -13.04 -16.52
C TYR A 336 -4.78 -14.11 -15.61
N PHE A 337 -5.55 -13.69 -14.63
CA PHE A 337 -6.25 -14.56 -13.69
C PHE A 337 -7.71 -14.13 -13.57
N LYS A 338 -8.59 -15.11 -13.37
CA LYS A 338 -9.93 -14.87 -12.80
C LYS A 338 -9.92 -15.28 -11.34
N LEU A 339 -10.54 -14.47 -10.48
CA LEU A 339 -10.61 -14.69 -9.03
C LEU A 339 -12.04 -14.46 -8.53
N ARG A 340 -12.55 -15.35 -7.67
CA ARG A 340 -13.80 -15.12 -6.93
C ARG A 340 -13.66 -15.49 -5.47
N PHE A 341 -14.43 -14.80 -4.63
CA PHE A 341 -14.48 -15.08 -3.20
C PHE A 341 -15.51 -16.16 -2.90
N THR A 342 -15.26 -16.95 -1.88
CA THR A 342 -16.14 -18.06 -1.49
C THR A 342 -16.52 -17.99 -0.02
N ARG A 343 -15.72 -17.34 0.83
CA ARG A 343 -16.02 -17.17 2.27
C ARG A 343 -15.51 -15.85 2.82
N LEU A 344 -16.27 -15.31 3.77
CA LEU A 344 -15.91 -14.16 4.61
C LEU A 344 -15.54 -14.60 6.04
N THR A 345 -16.03 -15.76 6.47
CA THR A 345 -15.86 -16.30 7.82
C THR A 345 -15.42 -17.76 7.81
N ASN A 346 -14.89 -18.22 8.94
CA ASN A 346 -14.68 -19.64 9.16
C ASN A 346 -16.02 -20.38 9.39
N THR A 347 -15.98 -21.70 9.62
CA THR A 347 -17.20 -22.52 9.79
C THR A 347 -17.96 -22.20 11.08
N ALA A 348 -17.31 -21.53 12.04
CA ALA A 348 -17.91 -21.05 13.28
C ALA A 348 -18.41 -19.59 13.18
N GLY A 349 -18.32 -18.94 12.01
CA GLY A 349 -18.76 -17.56 11.81
C GLY A 349 -17.75 -16.50 12.25
N GLU A 350 -16.50 -16.86 12.56
CA GLU A 350 -15.43 -15.90 12.90
C GLU A 350 -14.99 -15.13 11.65
N ARG A 351 -14.94 -13.79 11.75
CA ARG A 351 -14.44 -12.88 10.70
C ARG A 351 -12.91 -12.89 10.60
N GLY A 352 -12.37 -12.34 9.51
CA GLY A 352 -10.93 -12.38 9.23
C GLY A 352 -10.42 -13.79 8.90
N ARG A 353 -11.30 -14.60 8.30
CA ARG A 353 -11.02 -15.96 7.81
C ARG A 353 -11.56 -16.09 6.37
N PRO A 354 -11.11 -15.24 5.43
CA PRO A 354 -11.64 -15.23 4.08
C PRO A 354 -11.19 -16.48 3.30
N GLN A 355 -11.90 -16.78 2.22
CA GLN A 355 -11.48 -17.77 1.23
C GLN A 355 -11.75 -17.22 -0.17
N PHE A 356 -10.81 -17.43 -1.08
CA PHE A 356 -11.01 -17.19 -2.50
C PHE A 356 -10.55 -18.39 -3.33
N GLU A 357 -10.97 -18.43 -4.57
CA GLU A 357 -10.40 -19.32 -5.58
C GLU A 357 -10.06 -18.51 -6.83
N TYR A 358 -8.98 -18.92 -7.50
CA TYR A 358 -8.52 -18.28 -8.73
C TYR A 358 -8.05 -19.32 -9.74
N LYS A 359 -8.02 -18.93 -11.01
CA LYS A 359 -7.46 -19.71 -12.13
C LYS A 359 -6.75 -18.80 -13.12
N PRO A 360 -5.66 -19.26 -13.77
CA PRO A 360 -5.09 -18.57 -14.91
C PRO A 360 -6.10 -18.53 -16.08
N LEU A 361 -5.96 -17.53 -16.94
CA LEU A 361 -6.79 -17.31 -18.13
C LEU A 361 -5.99 -17.36 -19.42
#